data_AF-A0A6M3L3V0-F1
#
_entry.id   AF-A0A6M3L3V0-F1
#
_cell.length_a   1.000
_cell.length_b   1.000
_cell.length_c   1.000
_cell.angle_alpha   90.00
_cell.angle_beta   90.00
_cell.angle_gamma   90.00
#
_symmetry.space_group_name_H-M   'P 1'
#
loop_
_entity.id
_entity.type
_entity.pdbx_description
1 polymer ?
#
loop_
_entity_poly.entity_id
_entity_poly.type
_entity_poly.pdbx_seq_one_letter_code
_entity_poly.pdbx_strand_id
1 'polypeptide(L)'
;MARNTATFLELKQLFNQSIGDDLEFDTTTNITTNNSIISTTLNQFDDGEDDHFNTWWVYITEGVNITKSRKISNYATSGGTLTVYGAALAAETAAVTCRLTRYNPTHAKQALIRACEEIYPTLFKNIDDQTLITGNHLPDGSFEWWSSATAHEFAATSNATLAKTTTAGLIRGQQGTTSMKVTASAAGGYAYIGGGEWNHLLGLMDKTVSLYCWAYPEVTDDATIEIQTTQTDATTQTLTSSTACPAGHWTLLKLEDQVLNDDLSSIQIRFKVATNAKYVYFDDAYLSGGRLEEYLLPEGFTDGHLSRVIMQTTGYADPIAYDLYQFRDQYKDPELKFDIIDDGTYAFLKLLDGAPPNDRRLRLLGFKPLETLSADADPLTLDAHRIPLLIAKAREIFFEREAVPVSAEDTDRFQVEYTKASRDFYRLFYRLRMPKPVELIKV
;
A
#
# COMPACT_ATOMS: atom_id res chain seq x y z
N MET A 1 -3.26 7.81 19.97
CA MET A 1 -3.27 6.95 18.76
C MET A 1 -2.31 5.80 19.01
N ALA A 2 -2.79 4.57 19.07
CA ALA A 2 -1.90 3.41 19.11
C ALA A 2 -1.13 3.37 17.78
N ARG A 3 0.18 3.11 17.83
CA ARG A 3 1.01 2.96 16.65
C ARG A 3 0.58 1.66 15.93
N ASN A 4 -0.10 1.80 14.79
CA ASN A 4 -0.63 0.67 14.01
C ASN A 4 0.32 0.22 12.89
N THR A 5 1.56 0.73 12.88
CA THR A 5 2.55 0.44 11.85
C THR A 5 3.91 0.22 12.50
N ALA A 6 4.49 -0.95 12.24
CA ALA A 6 5.87 -1.27 12.59
C ALA A 6 6.69 -1.38 11.30
N THR A 7 7.96 -0.98 11.33
CA THR A 7 8.85 -1.21 10.19
C THR A 7 9.46 -2.62 10.26
N PHE A 8 9.96 -3.13 9.14
CA PHE A 8 10.63 -4.42 9.15
C PHE A 8 11.86 -4.43 10.08
N LEU A 9 12.59 -3.31 10.17
CA LEU A 9 13.67 -3.15 11.14
C LEU A 9 13.20 -3.38 12.59
N GLU A 10 12.07 -2.78 12.97
CA GLU A 10 11.48 -2.94 14.31
C GLU A 10 11.02 -4.38 14.57
N LEU A 11 10.50 -5.07 13.56
CA LEU A 11 10.15 -6.49 13.68
C LEU A 11 11.39 -7.37 13.88
N LYS A 12 12.49 -7.09 13.17
CA LYS A 12 13.77 -7.79 13.38
C LYS A 12 14.33 -7.53 14.79
N GLN A 13 14.23 -6.29 15.28
CA GLN A 13 14.58 -5.93 16.65
C GLN A 13 13.81 -6.76 17.68
N LEU A 14 12.48 -6.76 17.59
CA LEU A 14 11.62 -7.51 18.49
C LEU A 14 11.85 -9.03 18.39
N PHE A 15 12.10 -9.53 17.18
CA PHE A 15 12.47 -10.92 16.96
C PHE A 15 13.78 -11.27 17.67
N ASN A 16 14.83 -10.49 17.46
CA ASN A 16 16.13 -10.70 18.10
C ASN A 16 16.03 -10.68 19.64
N GLN A 17 15.30 -9.71 20.19
CA GLN A 17 15.01 -9.65 21.63
C GLN A 17 14.30 -10.91 22.12
N SER A 18 13.35 -11.43 21.34
CA SER A 18 12.57 -12.62 21.72
C SER A 18 13.37 -13.93 21.74
N ILE A 19 14.50 -13.98 21.04
CA ILE A 19 15.45 -15.11 21.07
C ILE A 19 16.68 -14.83 21.96
N GLY A 20 16.71 -13.67 22.63
CA GLY A 20 17.83 -13.24 23.46
C GLY A 20 19.11 -12.95 22.68
N ASP A 21 18.99 -12.45 21.45
CA ASP A 21 20.08 -12.18 20.51
C ASP A 21 20.08 -10.72 20.03
N ASP A 22 20.01 -9.77 21.00
CA ASP A 22 19.93 -8.33 20.75
C ASP A 22 21.03 -7.58 21.50
N LEU A 23 22.25 -7.60 20.95
CA LEU A 23 23.35 -6.78 21.44
C LEU A 23 23.61 -5.66 20.43
N GLU A 24 23.28 -4.43 20.81
CA GLU A 24 23.54 -3.22 20.02
C GLU A 24 24.74 -2.47 20.58
N PHE A 25 25.58 -1.94 19.70
CA PHE A 25 26.75 -1.16 20.08
C PHE A 25 27.11 -0.15 18.99
N ASP A 26 27.73 0.96 19.39
CA ASP A 26 28.30 1.93 18.45
C ASP A 26 29.79 1.68 18.26
N THR A 27 30.28 1.87 17.04
CA THR A 27 31.72 1.84 16.79
C THR A 27 32.40 3.02 17.48
N THR A 28 33.49 2.79 18.21
CA THR A 28 34.25 3.86 18.87
C THR A 28 35.21 4.57 17.92
N THR A 29 35.51 3.95 16.79
CA THR A 29 36.22 4.57 15.67
C THR A 29 35.49 4.28 14.38
N ASN A 30 35.50 5.23 13.45
CA ASN A 30 34.95 5.03 12.12
C ASN A 30 35.53 3.77 11.47
N ILE A 31 34.67 3.03 10.76
CA ILE A 31 35.12 1.93 9.91
C ILE A 31 35.98 2.53 8.80
N THR A 32 37.19 1.99 8.59
CA THR A 32 38.04 2.35 7.46
C THR A 32 37.96 1.25 6.40
N THR A 33 38.61 1.42 5.24
CA THR A 33 38.57 0.42 4.17
C THR A 33 39.37 -0.83 4.55
N ASN A 34 38.80 -1.66 5.42
CA ASN A 34 39.40 -2.88 5.96
C ASN A 34 38.30 -3.85 6.47
N ASN A 35 38.72 -4.89 7.20
CA ASN A 35 37.84 -5.90 7.79
C ASN A 35 37.71 -5.72 9.32
N SER A 36 37.89 -4.51 9.85
CA SER A 36 37.92 -4.26 11.29
C SER A 36 36.80 -3.31 11.71
N ILE A 37 36.04 -3.73 12.71
CA ILE A 37 35.03 -2.91 13.39
C ILE A 37 35.48 -2.79 14.84
N ILE A 38 35.68 -1.55 15.30
CA ILE A 38 36.26 -1.29 16.61
C ILE A 38 35.21 -0.65 17.49
N SER A 39 34.96 -1.27 18.64
CA SER A 39 34.13 -0.71 19.69
C SER A 39 34.61 -1.14 21.07
N THR A 40 35.13 -0.19 21.85
CA THR A 40 35.58 -0.46 23.22
C THR A 40 34.42 -0.71 24.19
N THR A 41 33.16 -0.50 23.79
CA THR A 41 31.98 -0.81 24.63
C THR A 41 31.67 -2.30 24.65
N LEU A 42 32.17 -3.07 23.67
CA LEU A 42 32.02 -4.53 23.62
C LEU A 42 32.66 -5.24 24.83
N ASN A 43 33.67 -4.62 25.43
CA ASN A 43 34.36 -5.11 26.63
C ASN A 43 33.46 -5.22 27.87
N GLN A 44 32.21 -4.75 27.80
CA GLN A 44 31.21 -4.92 28.87
C GLN A 44 30.47 -6.26 28.75
N PHE A 45 30.64 -6.98 27.64
CA PHE A 45 29.86 -8.15 27.28
C PHE A 45 30.73 -9.39 26.97
N ASP A 46 32.06 -9.25 27.00
CA ASP A 46 33.02 -10.29 26.61
C ASP A 46 33.61 -11.06 27.80
N ASP A 47 33.25 -10.70 29.03
CA ASP A 47 33.86 -11.19 30.28
C ASP A 47 35.41 -11.07 30.32
N GLY A 48 35.98 -10.20 29.48
CA GLY A 48 37.42 -10.00 29.33
C GLY A 48 38.15 -11.09 28.53
N GLU A 49 37.45 -11.89 27.75
CA GLU A 49 38.02 -13.00 26.96
C GLU A 49 38.16 -12.65 25.48
N ASP A 50 39.39 -12.83 24.94
CA ASP A 50 39.58 -12.87 23.49
C ASP A 50 38.73 -14.00 22.88
N ASP A 51 38.38 -13.86 21.60
CA ASP A 51 37.56 -14.82 20.86
C ASP A 51 36.10 -15.00 21.32
N HIS A 52 35.63 -14.26 22.34
CA HIS A 52 34.26 -14.37 22.86
C HIS A 52 33.17 -14.29 21.78
N PHE A 53 33.31 -13.34 20.84
CA PHE A 53 32.37 -13.15 19.73
C PHE A 53 32.74 -13.92 18.45
N ASN A 54 33.71 -14.83 18.50
CA ASN A 54 34.08 -15.59 17.32
C ASN A 54 32.89 -16.41 16.82
N THR A 55 32.74 -16.48 15.50
CA THR A 55 31.62 -17.13 14.80
C THR A 55 30.26 -16.44 14.88
N TRP A 56 30.13 -15.37 15.68
CA TRP A 56 28.95 -14.50 15.66
C TRP A 56 28.89 -13.69 14.37
N TRP A 57 27.78 -13.00 14.17
CA TRP A 57 27.53 -12.10 13.05
C TRP A 57 27.37 -10.68 13.54
N VAL A 58 28.00 -9.75 12.82
CA VAL A 58 27.76 -8.31 12.95
C VAL A 58 26.86 -7.84 11.80
N TYR A 59 25.83 -7.07 12.13
CA TYR A 59 24.93 -6.39 11.21
C TYR A 59 25.07 -4.88 11.39
N ILE A 60 25.45 -4.17 10.33
CA ILE A 60 25.63 -2.71 10.36
C ILE A 60 24.28 -2.06 10.02
N THR A 61 23.75 -1.23 10.92
CA THR A 61 22.41 -0.64 10.80
C THR A 61 22.41 0.74 10.17
N GLU A 62 23.57 1.39 10.05
CA GLU A 62 23.71 2.77 9.60
C GLU A 62 24.94 2.96 8.70
N GLY A 63 25.05 4.14 8.08
CA GLY A 63 26.20 4.51 7.26
C GLY A 63 26.23 3.89 5.86
N VAL A 64 27.39 3.97 5.22
CA VAL A 64 27.65 3.47 3.86
C VAL A 64 27.57 1.94 3.81
N ASN A 65 27.89 1.27 4.91
CA ASN A 65 27.82 -0.18 5.05
C ASN A 65 26.47 -0.69 5.59
N ILE A 66 25.42 0.13 5.56
CA ILE A 66 24.08 -0.28 5.99
C ILE A 66 23.64 -1.59 5.30
N THR A 67 22.93 -2.44 6.04
CA THR A 67 22.45 -3.77 5.63
C THR A 67 23.52 -4.84 5.40
N LYS A 68 24.80 -4.52 5.58
CA LYS A 68 25.86 -5.53 5.50
C LYS A 68 25.87 -6.38 6.76
N SER A 69 25.71 -7.69 6.58
CA SER A 69 26.03 -8.70 7.60
C SER A 69 27.38 -9.34 7.30
N ARG A 70 28.17 -9.61 8.34
CA ARG A 70 29.45 -10.31 8.24
C ARG A 70 29.64 -11.25 9.42
N LYS A 71 30.23 -12.41 9.17
CA LYS A 71 30.63 -13.34 10.24
C LYS A 71 31.97 -12.87 10.83
N ILE A 72 32.10 -12.94 12.14
CA ILE A 72 33.28 -12.54 12.88
C ILE A 72 34.29 -13.69 12.85
N SER A 73 35.50 -13.38 12.38
CA SER A 73 36.62 -14.31 12.30
C SER A 73 37.49 -14.30 13.54
N ASN A 74 37.60 -13.14 14.20
CA ASN A 74 38.44 -12.93 15.37
C ASN A 74 37.89 -11.77 16.21
N TYR A 75 38.01 -11.85 17.53
CA TYR A 75 37.71 -10.76 18.46
C TYR A 75 38.88 -10.56 19.44
N ALA A 76 39.36 -9.31 19.55
CA ALA A 76 40.41 -8.94 20.50
C ALA A 76 39.85 -7.98 21.57
N THR A 77 39.80 -8.44 22.82
CA THR A 77 39.29 -7.70 23.99
C THR A 77 40.05 -6.41 24.23
N SER A 78 41.39 -6.43 24.10
CA SER A 78 42.24 -5.29 24.48
C SER A 78 41.93 -3.99 23.72
N GLY A 79 41.31 -4.10 22.55
CA GLY A 79 40.88 -2.95 21.75
C GLY A 79 39.42 -3.00 21.31
N GLY A 80 38.62 -3.96 21.81
CA GLY A 80 37.23 -4.16 21.36
C GLY A 80 37.13 -4.34 19.84
N THR A 81 38.08 -5.03 19.22
CA THR A 81 38.21 -5.11 17.76
C THR A 81 37.62 -6.40 17.23
N LEU A 82 36.56 -6.29 16.44
CA LEU A 82 35.99 -7.37 15.65
C LEU A 82 36.69 -7.40 14.28
N THR A 83 37.23 -8.56 13.91
CA THR A 83 37.68 -8.83 12.55
C THR A 83 36.63 -9.66 11.83
N VAL A 84 36.24 -9.27 10.62
CA VAL A 84 35.16 -9.91 9.88
C VAL A 84 35.65 -10.66 8.63
N TYR A 85 34.97 -11.75 8.29
CA TYR A 85 35.19 -12.46 7.03
C TYR A 85 34.64 -11.68 5.83
N GLY A 86 35.24 -11.90 4.65
CA GLY A 86 34.75 -11.36 3.37
C GLY A 86 35.54 -10.16 2.86
N ALA A 87 34.96 -9.46 1.89
CA ALA A 87 35.54 -8.27 1.29
C ALA A 87 35.56 -7.08 2.27
N ALA A 88 36.55 -6.20 2.09
CA ALA A 88 36.72 -4.97 2.85
C ALA A 88 35.42 -4.16 2.93
N LEU A 89 35.13 -3.64 4.11
CA LEU A 89 34.08 -2.67 4.34
C LEU A 89 34.45 -1.33 3.69
N ALA A 90 33.45 -0.55 3.31
CA ALA A 90 33.67 0.81 2.85
C ALA A 90 34.04 1.71 4.04
N ALA A 91 34.77 2.80 3.78
CA ALA A 91 35.08 3.77 4.83
C ALA A 91 33.83 4.56 5.24
N GLU A 92 33.66 4.76 6.54
CA GLU A 92 32.62 5.60 7.14
C GLU A 92 33.20 6.96 7.56
N THR A 93 32.38 8.00 7.50
CA THR A 93 32.78 9.36 7.91
C THR A 93 32.53 9.63 9.39
N ALA A 94 31.75 8.77 10.07
CA ALA A 94 31.42 8.87 11.49
C ALA A 94 31.31 7.47 12.13
N ALA A 95 31.15 7.45 13.46
CA ALA A 95 30.75 6.25 14.17
C ALA A 95 29.39 5.75 13.64
N VAL A 96 29.23 4.44 13.59
CA VAL A 96 28.00 3.78 13.13
C VAL A 96 27.48 2.81 14.17
N THR A 97 26.17 2.66 14.24
CA THR A 97 25.53 1.64 15.08
C THR A 97 25.59 0.27 14.40
N CYS A 98 25.90 -0.74 15.19
CA CYS A 98 26.03 -2.13 14.79
C CYS A 98 25.26 -3.03 15.75
N ARG A 99 24.95 -4.25 15.30
CA ARG A 99 24.30 -5.28 16.11
C ARG A 99 25.07 -6.59 16.02
N LEU A 100 25.30 -7.22 17.17
CA LEU A 100 25.84 -8.57 17.25
C LEU A 100 24.71 -9.58 17.43
N THR A 101 24.83 -10.68 16.68
CA THR A 101 23.86 -11.77 16.66
C THR A 101 24.62 -13.09 16.55
N ARG A 102 24.23 -14.12 17.30
CA ARG A 102 24.81 -15.46 17.19
C ARG A 102 24.43 -16.13 15.88
N TYR A 103 23.26 -15.80 15.35
CA TYR A 103 22.73 -16.38 14.13
C TYR A 103 22.92 -15.46 12.93
N ASN A 104 22.87 -16.04 11.73
CA ASN A 104 22.93 -15.24 10.50
C ASN A 104 21.70 -14.32 10.41
N PRO A 105 21.85 -12.98 10.32
CA PRO A 105 20.72 -12.06 10.22
C PRO A 105 19.78 -12.34 9.04
N THR A 106 20.28 -12.94 7.95
CA THR A 106 19.46 -13.35 6.79
C THR A 106 18.45 -14.43 7.16
N HIS A 107 18.81 -15.31 8.10
CA HIS A 107 17.94 -16.39 8.56
C HIS A 107 16.74 -15.82 9.34
N ALA A 108 16.97 -14.86 10.24
CA ALA A 108 15.92 -14.13 10.94
C ALA A 108 15.00 -13.37 9.95
N LYS A 109 15.60 -12.66 8.97
CA LYS A 109 14.86 -11.96 7.91
C LYS A 109 13.89 -12.89 7.18
N GLN A 110 14.39 -14.04 6.70
CA GLN A 110 13.58 -15.02 5.98
C GLN A 110 12.47 -15.63 6.85
N ALA A 111 12.75 -15.89 8.13
CA ALA A 111 11.75 -16.43 9.05
C ALA A 111 10.59 -15.45 9.30
N LEU A 112 10.89 -14.15 9.41
CA LEU A 112 9.85 -13.11 9.51
C LEU A 112 9.02 -12.99 8.24
N ILE A 113 9.64 -13.01 7.06
CA ILE A 113 8.92 -12.96 5.77
C ILE A 113 7.96 -14.14 5.66
N ARG A 114 8.45 -15.36 5.89
CA ARG A 114 7.59 -16.56 5.89
C ARG A 114 6.51 -16.53 6.96
N ALA A 115 6.79 -15.96 8.14
CA ALA A 115 5.78 -15.80 9.16
C ALA A 115 4.63 -14.89 8.71
N CYS A 116 4.92 -13.80 7.99
CA CYS A 116 3.89 -12.93 7.41
C CYS A 116 3.02 -13.68 6.39
N GLU A 117 3.60 -14.59 5.61
CA GLU A 117 2.90 -15.41 4.62
C GLU A 117 2.06 -16.51 5.29
N GLU A 118 2.65 -17.30 6.20
CA GLU A 118 2.03 -18.47 6.82
C GLU A 118 0.99 -18.13 7.89
N ILE A 119 1.05 -16.94 8.49
CA ILE A 119 0.10 -16.57 9.55
C ILE A 119 -1.29 -16.27 9.01
N TYR A 120 -1.42 -15.98 7.72
CA TYR A 120 -2.71 -15.80 7.06
C TYR A 120 -3.49 -17.14 7.03
N PRO A 121 -4.80 -17.17 7.34
CA PRO A 121 -5.74 -16.06 7.57
C PRO A 121 -5.98 -15.74 9.06
N THR A 122 -5.00 -15.96 9.94
CA THR A 122 -5.11 -15.69 11.38
C THR A 122 -4.85 -14.23 11.72
N LEU A 123 -3.79 -13.68 11.13
CA LEU A 123 -3.52 -12.25 11.07
C LEU A 123 -3.60 -11.82 9.62
N PHE A 124 -4.20 -10.66 9.40
CA PHE A 124 -4.44 -10.13 8.07
C PHE A 124 -4.52 -8.61 8.15
N LYS A 125 -4.37 -7.96 6.99
CA LYS A 125 -4.64 -6.54 6.84
C LYS A 125 -6.13 -6.37 6.53
N ASN A 126 -6.83 -5.60 7.36
CA ASN A 126 -8.20 -5.20 7.06
C ASN A 126 -8.23 -4.25 5.87
N ILE A 127 -9.20 -4.43 5.00
CA ILE A 127 -9.49 -3.53 3.89
C ILE A 127 -10.84 -2.90 4.14
N ASP A 128 -10.89 -1.58 4.04
CA ASP A 128 -12.08 -0.76 4.08
C ASP A 128 -11.97 0.23 2.93
N ASP A 129 -12.61 -0.10 1.82
CA ASP A 129 -12.55 0.69 0.59
C ASP A 129 -13.89 1.37 0.33
N GLN A 130 -13.86 2.66 0.04
CA GLN A 130 -15.02 3.52 -0.20
C GLN A 130 -14.88 4.31 -1.51
N THR A 131 -14.08 3.79 -2.45
CA THR A 131 -13.78 4.43 -3.74
C THR A 131 -14.89 4.24 -4.76
N LEU A 132 -15.64 3.14 -4.67
CA LEU A 132 -16.67 2.81 -5.66
C LEU A 132 -17.95 3.62 -5.45
N ILE A 133 -18.51 4.10 -6.57
CA ILE A 133 -19.79 4.81 -6.64
C ILE A 133 -20.68 4.09 -7.66
N THR A 134 -21.93 3.81 -7.29
CA THR A 134 -22.91 3.17 -8.16
C THR A 134 -23.21 4.03 -9.38
N GLY A 135 -23.26 3.40 -10.55
CA GLY A 135 -23.42 4.09 -11.84
C GLY A 135 -22.17 4.81 -12.36
N ASN A 136 -21.04 4.75 -11.66
CA ASN A 136 -19.79 5.35 -12.15
C ASN A 136 -19.16 4.47 -13.23
N HIS A 137 -19.05 5.01 -14.45
CA HIS A 137 -18.40 4.33 -15.56
C HIS A 137 -16.87 4.49 -15.58
N LEU A 138 -16.32 5.41 -14.77
CA LEU A 138 -14.88 5.59 -14.68
C LEU A 138 -14.23 4.48 -13.84
N PRO A 139 -13.13 3.88 -14.32
CA PRO A 139 -12.26 3.09 -13.46
C PRO A 139 -11.51 4.04 -12.53
N ASP A 140 -11.45 3.69 -11.24
CA ASP A 140 -10.75 4.46 -10.20
C ASP A 140 -10.97 5.98 -10.30
N GLY A 141 -12.24 6.42 -10.29
CA GLY A 141 -12.57 7.85 -10.31
C GLY A 141 -11.97 8.64 -9.13
N SER A 142 -11.61 7.96 -8.05
CA SER A 142 -10.89 8.53 -6.89
C SER A 142 -9.39 8.79 -7.13
N PHE A 143 -8.82 8.27 -8.22
CA PHE A 143 -7.40 8.37 -8.57
C PHE A 143 -6.45 7.82 -7.51
N GLU A 144 -6.76 6.64 -6.97
CA GLU A 144 -6.02 6.00 -5.91
C GLU A 144 -5.02 4.96 -6.42
N TRP A 145 -5.13 4.54 -7.68
CA TRP A 145 -4.40 3.39 -8.26
C TRP A 145 -3.30 3.88 -9.21
N TRP A 146 -2.07 3.77 -8.73
CA TRP A 146 -0.89 4.30 -9.37
C TRP A 146 0.16 3.21 -9.57
N SER A 147 0.59 3.00 -10.81
CA SER A 147 1.73 2.12 -11.12
C SER A 147 3.08 2.74 -10.72
N SER A 148 3.14 4.07 -10.57
CA SER A 148 4.31 4.77 -10.02
C SER A 148 3.95 6.16 -9.49
N ALA A 149 4.92 6.91 -8.95
CA ALA A 149 4.70 8.29 -8.51
C ALA A 149 4.28 9.26 -9.64
N THR A 150 4.46 8.88 -10.92
CA THR A 150 4.21 9.73 -12.10
C THR A 150 3.31 9.08 -13.15
N ALA A 151 2.75 7.91 -12.86
CA ALA A 151 1.89 7.18 -13.79
C ALA A 151 0.68 6.59 -13.06
N HIS A 152 -0.50 6.97 -13.52
CA HIS A 152 -1.78 6.44 -13.07
C HIS A 152 -2.13 5.20 -13.90
N GLU A 153 -2.84 4.23 -13.33
CA GLU A 153 -3.13 2.97 -14.02
C GLU A 153 -4.01 3.16 -15.27
N PHE A 154 -5.03 4.01 -15.18
CA PHE A 154 -6.02 4.19 -16.25
C PHE A 154 -5.93 5.53 -17.00
N ALA A 155 -5.00 6.41 -16.61
CA ALA A 155 -4.96 7.77 -17.17
C ALA A 155 -3.67 7.99 -17.97
N ALA A 156 -3.85 8.48 -19.19
CA ALA A 156 -2.78 8.95 -20.07
C ALA A 156 -2.78 10.49 -20.11
N THR A 157 -1.75 11.09 -20.73
CA THR A 157 -1.66 12.54 -20.86
C THR A 157 -1.41 13.00 -22.27
N SER A 158 -1.78 14.25 -22.54
CA SER A 158 -1.39 14.99 -23.73
C SER A 158 -0.98 16.39 -23.35
N ASN A 159 0.23 16.80 -23.74
CA ASN A 159 0.83 18.08 -23.35
C ASN A 159 0.80 18.34 -21.85
N ALA A 160 0.89 17.29 -21.02
CA ALA A 160 0.85 17.37 -19.57
C ALA A 160 1.62 16.21 -18.93
N THR A 161 1.95 16.36 -17.66
CA THR A 161 2.56 15.33 -16.81
C THR A 161 1.69 15.03 -15.60
N LEU A 162 1.69 13.78 -15.15
CA LEU A 162 1.02 13.35 -13.91
C LEU A 162 1.98 13.28 -12.74
N ALA A 163 1.45 13.55 -11.55
CA ALA A 163 2.09 13.19 -10.29
C ALA A 163 1.06 12.75 -9.25
N LYS A 164 1.41 11.67 -8.54
CA LYS A 164 0.68 11.19 -7.37
C LYS A 164 0.82 12.19 -6.22
N THR A 165 -0.29 12.67 -5.68
CA THR A 165 -0.27 13.62 -4.56
C THR A 165 -0.75 12.95 -3.28
N THR A 166 0.08 12.95 -2.23
CA THR A 166 -0.25 12.44 -0.89
C THR A 166 -0.34 13.55 0.16
N THR A 167 -0.34 14.82 -0.27
CA THR A 167 -0.27 15.98 0.62
C THR A 167 -1.64 16.28 1.23
N ALA A 168 -1.70 16.36 2.57
CA ALA A 168 -2.92 16.71 3.28
C ALA A 168 -3.51 18.05 2.81
N GLY A 169 -4.82 18.10 2.60
CA GLY A 169 -5.53 19.26 2.06
C GLY A 169 -5.59 19.31 0.53
N LEU A 170 -4.73 18.56 -0.15
CA LEU A 170 -4.73 18.37 -1.61
C LEU A 170 -5.30 17.00 -2.01
N ILE A 171 -6.04 16.37 -1.11
CA ILE A 171 -6.80 15.14 -1.32
C ILE A 171 -8.21 15.39 -0.79
N ARG A 172 -9.22 14.89 -1.49
CA ARG A 172 -10.64 15.04 -1.18
C ARG A 172 -11.41 13.72 -1.11
N GLY A 173 -11.05 12.71 -1.92
CA GLY A 173 -11.77 11.42 -1.96
C GLY A 173 -11.92 10.77 -0.57
N GLN A 174 -12.95 9.94 -0.37
CA GLN A 174 -13.20 9.34 0.97
C GLN A 174 -12.15 8.33 1.41
N GLN A 175 -11.46 7.64 0.48
CA GLN A 175 -10.29 6.84 0.85
C GLN A 175 -9.17 7.75 1.38
N GLY A 176 -9.09 8.97 0.83
CA GLY A 176 -8.33 10.07 1.39
C GLY A 176 -6.83 9.85 1.31
N THR A 177 -6.38 8.98 0.41
CA THR A 177 -4.97 8.61 0.33
C THR A 177 -4.23 9.44 -0.71
N THR A 178 -4.82 9.66 -1.88
CA THR A 178 -4.13 10.32 -2.99
C THR A 178 -5.07 11.13 -3.89
N SER A 179 -4.50 12.02 -4.70
CA SER A 179 -5.19 12.70 -5.79
C SER A 179 -4.29 12.81 -7.02
N MET A 180 -4.89 13.09 -8.17
CA MET A 180 -4.17 13.25 -9.44
C MET A 180 -3.76 14.71 -9.67
N LYS A 181 -2.45 14.99 -9.59
CA LYS A 181 -1.90 16.28 -10.05
C LYS A 181 -1.62 16.22 -11.54
N VAL A 182 -2.26 17.10 -12.29
CA VAL A 182 -1.97 17.33 -13.72
C VAL A 182 -1.22 18.65 -13.86
N THR A 183 -0.04 18.62 -14.47
CA THR A 183 0.73 19.83 -14.79
C THR A 183 0.81 20.01 -16.30
N ALA A 184 0.34 21.15 -16.81
CA ALA A 184 0.35 21.41 -18.24
C ALA A 184 1.78 21.72 -18.72
N SER A 185 2.25 21.02 -19.75
CA SER A 185 3.51 21.28 -20.46
C SER A 185 3.34 22.25 -21.64
N ALA A 186 2.09 22.48 -22.06
CA ALA A 186 1.66 23.55 -22.96
C ALA A 186 0.25 24.00 -22.54
N ALA A 187 -0.22 25.13 -23.07
CA ALA A 187 -1.59 25.58 -22.80
C ALA A 187 -2.62 24.53 -23.26
N GLY A 188 -3.61 24.26 -22.42
CA GLY A 188 -4.63 23.23 -22.66
C GLY A 188 -4.11 21.80 -22.53
N GLY A 189 -3.07 21.55 -21.74
CA GLY A 189 -2.62 20.20 -21.39
C GLY A 189 -3.65 19.45 -20.55
N TYR A 190 -3.74 18.13 -20.71
CA TYR A 190 -4.74 17.33 -19.99
C TYR A 190 -4.27 15.92 -19.68
N ALA A 191 -4.87 15.35 -18.65
CA ALA A 191 -4.94 13.91 -18.43
C ALA A 191 -6.26 13.37 -18.97
N TYR A 192 -6.30 12.10 -19.39
CA TYR A 192 -7.54 11.49 -19.86
C TYR A 192 -7.62 10.00 -19.56
N ILE A 193 -8.86 9.54 -19.36
CA ILE A 193 -9.22 8.12 -19.39
C ILE A 193 -9.98 7.90 -20.70
N GLY A 194 -9.45 7.06 -21.58
CA GLY A 194 -9.99 6.83 -22.91
C GLY A 194 -10.57 5.43 -23.09
N GLY A 195 -11.29 5.24 -24.20
CA GLY A 195 -11.81 3.92 -24.59
C GLY A 195 -10.71 2.88 -24.86
N GLY A 196 -9.50 3.31 -25.23
CA GLY A 196 -8.36 2.40 -25.40
C GLY A 196 -7.84 1.83 -24.08
N GLU A 197 -7.90 2.62 -23.02
CA GLU A 197 -7.53 2.23 -21.65
C GLU A 197 -8.71 1.53 -20.94
N TRP A 198 -9.95 1.95 -21.23
CA TRP A 198 -11.17 1.43 -20.62
C TRP A 198 -12.30 1.30 -21.65
N ASN A 199 -12.35 0.15 -22.33
CA ASN A 199 -13.32 -0.12 -23.41
C ASN A 199 -14.78 0.04 -22.99
N HIS A 200 -15.10 -0.08 -21.69
CA HIS A 200 -16.47 0.04 -21.17
C HIS A 200 -17.06 1.45 -21.40
N LEU A 201 -16.23 2.48 -21.63
CA LEU A 201 -16.71 3.81 -21.96
C LEU A 201 -17.45 3.85 -23.30
N LEU A 202 -17.12 2.97 -24.26
CA LEU A 202 -17.81 2.92 -25.55
C LEU A 202 -19.30 2.51 -25.40
N GLY A 203 -19.65 1.83 -24.31
CA GLY A 203 -21.05 1.51 -23.98
C GLY A 203 -21.93 2.73 -23.70
N LEU A 204 -21.34 3.93 -23.59
CA LEU A 204 -22.04 5.20 -23.39
C LEU A 204 -22.50 5.87 -24.71
N MET A 205 -22.23 5.27 -25.87
CA MET A 205 -22.71 5.80 -27.15
C MET A 205 -24.24 5.95 -27.17
N ASP A 206 -24.74 7.04 -27.76
CA ASP A 206 -26.17 7.39 -27.81
C ASP A 206 -26.85 7.43 -26.42
N LYS A 207 -26.10 7.79 -25.38
CA LYS A 207 -26.61 8.02 -24.02
C LYS A 207 -26.50 9.48 -23.62
N THR A 208 -27.39 9.87 -22.71
CA THR A 208 -27.23 11.10 -21.92
C THR A 208 -26.33 10.78 -20.73
N VAL A 209 -25.24 11.53 -20.59
CA VAL A 209 -24.23 11.35 -19.55
C VAL A 209 -24.02 12.62 -18.75
N SER A 210 -23.61 12.47 -17.49
CA SER A 210 -23.16 13.56 -16.64
C SER A 210 -21.78 13.23 -16.06
N LEU A 211 -20.87 14.19 -16.16
CA LEU A 211 -19.51 14.08 -15.64
C LEU A 211 -19.28 15.12 -14.55
N TYR A 212 -18.67 14.66 -13.47
CA TYR A 212 -18.34 15.45 -12.31
C TYR A 212 -16.92 15.13 -11.87
N CYS A 213 -16.23 16.13 -11.32
CA CYS A 213 -14.92 15.92 -10.70
C CYS A 213 -14.61 17.08 -9.77
N TRP A 214 -14.03 16.79 -8.61
CA TRP A 214 -13.49 17.85 -7.77
C TRP A 214 -12.14 18.30 -8.31
N ALA A 215 -11.95 19.62 -8.39
CA ALA A 215 -10.71 20.23 -8.83
C ALA A 215 -10.19 21.26 -7.81
N TYR A 216 -8.88 21.27 -7.61
CA TYR A 216 -8.16 22.28 -6.83
C TYR A 216 -7.10 22.91 -7.74
N PRO A 217 -7.39 24.05 -8.38
CA PRO A 217 -6.47 24.66 -9.32
C PRO A 217 -5.45 25.58 -8.65
N GLU A 218 -4.24 25.68 -9.22
CA GLU A 218 -3.24 26.69 -8.81
C GLU A 218 -3.69 28.11 -9.18
N VAL A 219 -4.35 28.25 -10.34
CA VAL A 219 -4.79 29.52 -10.92
C VAL A 219 -6.31 29.50 -11.09
N THR A 220 -6.95 30.65 -10.93
CA THR A 220 -8.40 30.77 -11.09
C THR A 220 -8.83 30.38 -12.50
N ASP A 221 -9.91 29.61 -12.60
CA ASP A 221 -10.55 29.14 -13.83
C ASP A 221 -9.62 28.31 -14.75
N ASP A 222 -8.58 27.69 -14.16
CA ASP A 222 -7.60 26.91 -14.91
C ASP A 222 -7.99 25.43 -15.08
N ALA A 223 -8.99 24.95 -14.33
CA ALA A 223 -9.45 23.56 -14.37
C ALA A 223 -10.74 23.41 -15.16
N THR A 224 -10.78 22.45 -16.07
CA THR A 224 -12.01 22.03 -16.77
C THR A 224 -12.06 20.52 -16.92
N ILE A 225 -13.28 19.98 -16.98
CA ILE A 225 -13.53 18.60 -17.42
C ILE A 225 -14.14 18.62 -18.82
N GLU A 226 -13.72 17.68 -19.66
CA GLU A 226 -14.24 17.54 -21.02
C GLU A 226 -14.59 16.09 -21.34
N ILE A 227 -15.60 15.90 -22.19
CA ILE A 227 -15.85 14.63 -22.87
C ILE A 227 -15.56 14.87 -24.35
N GLN A 228 -14.55 14.19 -24.88
CA GLN A 228 -14.30 14.15 -26.32
C GLN A 228 -14.71 12.79 -26.86
N THR A 229 -15.50 12.79 -27.92
CA THR A 229 -15.87 11.59 -28.69
C THR A 229 -15.40 11.73 -30.13
N THR A 230 -15.13 10.59 -30.76
CA THR A 230 -14.86 10.47 -32.20
C THR A 230 -15.74 9.36 -32.74
N GLN A 231 -16.48 9.62 -33.81
CA GLN A 231 -17.29 8.62 -34.49
C GLN A 231 -16.43 7.81 -35.48
N THR A 232 -16.95 6.71 -36.01
CA THR A 232 -16.26 5.87 -37.00
C THR A 232 -15.92 6.64 -38.30
N ASP A 233 -16.68 7.69 -38.63
CA ASP A 233 -16.43 8.58 -39.78
C ASP A 233 -15.40 9.70 -39.49
N ALA A 234 -14.75 9.65 -38.33
CA ALA A 234 -13.79 10.62 -37.81
C ALA A 234 -14.36 12.00 -37.43
N THR A 235 -15.68 12.18 -37.39
CA THR A 235 -16.28 13.38 -36.79
C THR A 235 -16.06 13.39 -35.27
N THR A 236 -15.79 14.56 -34.71
CA THR A 236 -15.49 14.72 -33.28
C THR A 236 -16.49 15.64 -32.60
N GLN A 237 -16.90 15.29 -31.38
CA GLN A 237 -17.65 16.16 -30.47
C GLN A 237 -16.77 16.42 -29.24
N THR A 238 -16.76 17.67 -28.75
CA THR A 238 -16.08 18.03 -27.49
C THR A 238 -17.07 18.81 -26.63
N LEU A 239 -17.31 18.30 -25.44
CA LEU A 239 -18.24 18.85 -24.46
C LEU A 239 -17.41 19.30 -23.26
N THR A 240 -17.58 20.54 -22.80
CA THR A 240 -16.69 21.16 -21.80
C THR A 240 -17.50 21.74 -20.65
N SER A 241 -17.11 21.46 -19.40
CA SER A 241 -17.72 22.09 -18.23
C SER A 241 -17.51 23.60 -18.22
N SER A 242 -18.48 24.35 -17.71
CA SER A 242 -18.38 25.82 -17.55
C SER A 242 -18.30 26.28 -16.09
N THR A 243 -18.00 25.37 -15.16
CA THR A 243 -17.94 25.71 -13.73
C THR A 243 -16.74 26.62 -13.45
N ALA A 244 -16.99 27.81 -12.87
CA ALA A 244 -15.92 28.67 -12.38
C ALA A 244 -15.21 28.00 -11.20
N CYS A 245 -13.87 27.99 -11.20
CA CYS A 245 -13.06 27.32 -10.19
C CYS A 245 -12.02 28.28 -9.59
N PRO A 246 -12.24 28.81 -8.37
CA PRO A 246 -11.26 29.69 -7.72
C PRO A 246 -9.93 28.98 -7.43
N ALA A 247 -8.83 29.73 -7.58
CA ALA A 247 -7.50 29.27 -7.18
C ALA A 247 -7.46 28.84 -5.71
N GLY A 248 -6.80 27.71 -5.41
CA GLY A 248 -6.54 27.30 -4.04
C GLY A 248 -7.76 26.75 -3.27
N HIS A 249 -8.84 26.40 -3.97
CA HIS A 249 -10.05 25.86 -3.35
C HIS A 249 -10.62 24.68 -4.14
N TRP A 250 -11.06 23.66 -3.42
CA TRP A 250 -11.78 22.54 -4.01
C TRP A 250 -13.14 22.98 -4.55
N THR A 251 -13.34 22.77 -5.84
CA THR A 251 -14.58 23.11 -6.54
C THR A 251 -15.06 21.90 -7.33
N LEU A 252 -16.36 21.59 -7.25
CA LEU A 252 -16.95 20.51 -8.02
C LEU A 252 -17.23 21.00 -9.43
N LEU A 253 -16.45 20.55 -10.40
CA LEU A 253 -16.69 20.76 -11.81
C LEU A 253 -17.87 19.89 -12.26
N LYS A 254 -18.76 20.46 -13.09
CA LYS A 254 -19.99 19.81 -13.54
C LYS A 254 -20.15 19.94 -15.06
N LEU A 255 -20.48 18.82 -15.69
CA LEU A 255 -20.90 18.73 -17.08
C LEU A 255 -22.10 17.79 -17.15
N GLU A 256 -23.30 18.35 -17.08
CA GLU A 256 -24.53 17.60 -16.80
C GLU A 256 -25.36 17.42 -18.07
N ASP A 257 -26.06 16.28 -18.17
CA ASP A 257 -27.08 15.98 -19.18
C ASP A 257 -26.61 16.14 -20.63
N GLN A 258 -25.40 15.67 -20.92
CA GLN A 258 -24.83 15.72 -22.26
C GLN A 258 -25.20 14.50 -23.09
N VAL A 259 -25.70 14.70 -24.31
CA VAL A 259 -25.95 13.61 -25.25
C VAL A 259 -24.68 13.28 -26.03
N LEU A 260 -24.22 12.04 -25.93
CA LEU A 260 -23.09 11.55 -26.70
C LEU A 260 -23.54 11.06 -28.08
N ASN A 261 -22.66 11.25 -29.07
CA ASN A 261 -22.86 10.71 -30.41
C ASN A 261 -23.00 9.17 -30.40
N ASP A 262 -23.63 8.64 -31.44
CA ASP A 262 -23.66 7.22 -31.77
C ASP A 262 -22.40 6.78 -32.53
N ASP A 263 -22.27 5.48 -32.84
CA ASP A 263 -21.19 4.91 -33.66
C ASP A 263 -19.78 5.41 -33.26
N LEU A 264 -19.51 5.38 -31.95
CA LEU A 264 -18.26 5.88 -31.39
C LEU A 264 -17.10 4.91 -31.70
N SER A 265 -16.03 5.45 -32.28
CA SER A 265 -14.73 4.76 -32.41
C SER A 265 -13.81 5.06 -31.23
N SER A 266 -13.97 6.22 -30.58
CA SER A 266 -13.25 6.56 -29.36
C SER A 266 -14.06 7.52 -28.48
N ILE A 267 -13.83 7.42 -27.16
CA ILE A 267 -14.30 8.37 -26.16
C ILE A 267 -13.14 8.66 -25.21
N GLN A 268 -13.02 9.91 -24.76
CA GLN A 268 -12.02 10.36 -23.79
C GLN A 268 -12.66 11.27 -22.77
N ILE A 269 -12.46 10.93 -21.50
CA ILE A 269 -12.84 11.76 -20.35
C ILE A 269 -11.59 12.52 -19.94
N ARG A 270 -11.58 13.85 -20.09
CA ARG A 270 -10.39 14.69 -19.95
C ARG A 270 -10.47 15.57 -18.71
N PHE A 271 -9.33 15.69 -18.04
CA PHE A 271 -9.07 16.57 -16.90
C PHE A 271 -8.02 17.59 -17.32
N LYS A 272 -8.47 18.79 -17.67
CA LYS A 272 -7.70 19.76 -18.44
C LYS A 272 -7.24 20.94 -17.59
N VAL A 273 -6.03 21.38 -17.89
CA VAL A 273 -5.38 22.55 -17.33
C VAL A 273 -5.16 23.58 -18.44
N ALA A 274 -5.77 24.76 -18.32
CA ALA A 274 -5.78 25.73 -19.42
C ALA A 274 -4.42 26.41 -19.63
N THR A 275 -3.70 26.73 -18.55
CA THR A 275 -2.50 27.56 -18.58
C THR A 275 -1.23 26.72 -18.60
N ASN A 276 -0.29 27.10 -19.48
CA ASN A 276 1.01 26.45 -19.56
C ASN A 276 1.79 26.54 -18.23
N ALA A 277 2.47 25.46 -17.85
CA ALA A 277 3.28 25.33 -16.64
C ALA A 277 2.50 25.51 -15.32
N LYS A 278 1.17 25.43 -15.37
CA LYS A 278 0.27 25.43 -14.21
C LYS A 278 -0.26 24.05 -13.94
N TYR A 279 -0.80 23.85 -12.74
CA TYR A 279 -1.31 22.57 -12.31
C TYR A 279 -2.67 22.66 -11.64
N VAL A 280 -3.36 21.51 -11.68
CA VAL A 280 -4.62 21.27 -10.98
C VAL A 280 -4.54 19.90 -10.32
N TYR A 281 -5.08 19.78 -9.11
CA TYR A 281 -5.36 18.49 -8.49
C TYR A 281 -6.80 18.10 -8.79
N PHE A 282 -7.00 16.91 -9.33
CA PHE A 282 -8.30 16.30 -9.60
C PHE A 282 -8.54 15.13 -8.65
N ASP A 283 -9.78 14.96 -8.20
CA ASP A 283 -10.19 13.91 -7.26
C ASP A 283 -11.68 13.58 -7.38
N ASP A 284 -12.06 12.38 -6.94
CA ASP A 284 -13.43 11.87 -6.77
C ASP A 284 -14.30 12.15 -8.01
N ALA A 285 -13.78 11.77 -9.18
CA ALA A 285 -14.43 11.87 -10.47
C ALA A 285 -15.55 10.84 -10.64
N TYR A 286 -16.63 11.26 -11.28
CA TYR A 286 -17.84 10.48 -11.44
C TYR A 286 -18.46 10.71 -12.82
N LEU A 287 -18.62 9.64 -13.59
CA LEU A 287 -19.29 9.65 -14.88
C LEU A 287 -20.52 8.75 -14.82
N SER A 288 -21.71 9.34 -14.90
CA SER A 288 -22.96 8.60 -15.02
C SER A 288 -23.47 8.65 -16.46
N GLY A 289 -24.08 7.55 -16.93
CA GLY A 289 -24.58 7.48 -18.31
C GLY A 289 -25.49 6.29 -18.60
N GLY A 290 -25.89 5.56 -17.56
CA GLY A 290 -26.65 4.32 -17.67
C GLY A 290 -26.71 3.59 -16.34
N ARG A 291 -27.25 2.38 -16.36
CA ARG A 291 -27.16 1.46 -15.23
C ARG A 291 -25.91 0.61 -15.39
N LEU A 292 -25.14 0.52 -14.33
CA LEU A 292 -23.97 -0.36 -14.25
C LEU A 292 -24.22 -1.43 -13.19
N GLU A 293 -24.05 -2.69 -13.57
CA GLU A 293 -24.21 -3.84 -12.66
C GLU A 293 -22.87 -4.39 -12.17
N GLU A 294 -21.79 -4.04 -12.87
CA GLU A 294 -20.44 -4.58 -12.70
C GLU A 294 -19.45 -3.43 -12.52
N TYR A 295 -18.75 -3.43 -11.40
CA TYR A 295 -17.80 -2.38 -11.01
C TYR A 295 -16.41 -2.96 -10.93
N LEU A 296 -15.40 -2.25 -11.41
CA LEU A 296 -14.03 -2.69 -11.29
C LEU A 296 -13.67 -2.90 -9.81
N LEU A 297 -13.23 -4.10 -9.46
CA LEU A 297 -12.91 -4.45 -8.08
C LEU A 297 -11.65 -3.70 -7.64
N PRO A 298 -11.65 -3.02 -6.47
CA PRO A 298 -10.47 -2.28 -6.03
C PRO A 298 -9.23 -3.15 -5.86
N GLU A 299 -8.05 -2.60 -6.18
CA GLU A 299 -6.77 -3.32 -6.19
C GLU A 299 -6.53 -4.10 -4.89
N GLY A 300 -6.91 -3.52 -3.74
CA GLY A 300 -6.78 -4.18 -2.44
C GLY A 300 -7.54 -5.51 -2.31
N PHE A 301 -8.54 -5.78 -3.14
CA PHE A 301 -9.31 -7.02 -3.14
C PHE A 301 -8.88 -8.01 -4.24
N THR A 302 -7.92 -7.66 -5.10
CA THR A 302 -7.40 -8.57 -6.13
C THR A 302 -6.62 -9.75 -5.53
N ASP A 303 -5.82 -9.48 -4.50
CA ASP A 303 -5.11 -10.47 -3.67
C ASP A 303 -5.81 -10.72 -2.32
N GLY A 304 -6.97 -10.10 -2.12
CA GLY A 304 -7.73 -10.09 -0.88
C GLY A 304 -9.01 -10.93 -0.96
N HIS A 305 -9.71 -10.93 0.16
CA HIS A 305 -11.03 -11.52 0.29
C HIS A 305 -12.04 -10.42 0.60
N LEU A 306 -13.01 -10.21 -0.30
CA LEU A 306 -14.16 -9.34 -0.06
C LEU A 306 -15.19 -10.09 0.81
N SER A 307 -15.56 -9.50 1.94
CA SER A 307 -16.48 -10.10 2.90
C SER A 307 -17.87 -9.46 2.87
N ARG A 308 -17.95 -8.13 2.74
CA ARG A 308 -19.22 -7.38 2.79
C ARG A 308 -19.18 -6.22 1.82
N VAL A 309 -20.34 -5.92 1.22
CA VAL A 309 -20.57 -4.73 0.41
C VAL A 309 -21.75 -3.99 1.02
N ILE A 310 -21.53 -2.74 1.41
CA ILE A 310 -22.53 -1.89 2.05
C ILE A 310 -22.78 -0.70 1.14
N MET A 311 -24.04 -0.33 0.92
CA MET A 311 -24.40 0.83 0.10
C MET A 311 -24.86 2.00 0.94
N GLN A 312 -24.30 3.17 0.72
CA GLN A 312 -24.74 4.40 1.38
C GLN A 312 -26.20 4.71 1.01
N THR A 313 -27.07 4.94 1.99
CA THR A 313 -28.48 5.33 1.75
C THR A 313 -28.81 6.76 2.13
N THR A 314 -27.93 7.41 2.90
CA THR A 314 -28.15 8.76 3.42
C THR A 314 -26.94 9.65 3.16
N GLY A 315 -27.18 10.94 2.94
CA GLY A 315 -26.15 11.98 2.79
C GLY A 315 -26.77 13.36 2.71
N TYR A 316 -25.94 14.39 2.89
CA TYR A 316 -26.34 15.80 2.84
C TYR A 316 -26.06 16.46 1.49
N ALA A 317 -25.19 15.86 0.69
CA ALA A 317 -24.90 16.32 -0.66
C ALA A 317 -25.95 15.83 -1.64
N ASP A 318 -26.14 16.60 -2.70
CA ASP A 318 -26.85 16.18 -3.89
C ASP A 318 -25.86 16.20 -5.07
N PRO A 319 -25.50 15.02 -5.65
CA PRO A 319 -25.79 13.64 -5.21
C PRO A 319 -25.13 13.17 -3.90
N ILE A 320 -25.73 12.12 -3.28
CA ILE A 320 -25.32 11.55 -1.98
C ILE A 320 -23.86 11.08 -1.96
N ALA A 321 -23.36 10.56 -3.08
CA ALA A 321 -21.99 10.06 -3.20
C ALA A 321 -20.92 11.12 -2.93
N TYR A 322 -21.23 12.42 -3.03
CA TYR A 322 -20.29 13.52 -2.74
C TYR A 322 -20.21 13.91 -1.27
N ASP A 323 -21.01 13.28 -0.41
CA ASP A 323 -20.89 13.54 1.01
C ASP A 323 -19.54 13.02 1.52
N LEU A 324 -18.74 13.90 2.12
CA LEU A 324 -17.47 13.53 2.75
C LEU A 324 -17.69 12.95 4.16
N TYR A 325 -18.89 13.11 4.72
CA TYR A 325 -19.21 12.50 5.99
C TYR A 325 -19.42 10.99 5.81
N GLN A 326 -18.59 10.24 6.55
CA GLN A 326 -18.61 8.79 6.62
C GLN A 326 -20.00 8.24 6.96
N PHE A 327 -20.29 7.05 6.45
CA PHE A 327 -21.38 6.14 6.85
C PHE A 327 -21.76 6.33 8.33
N ARG A 328 -22.76 7.18 8.60
CA ARG A 328 -23.02 7.74 9.94
C ARG A 328 -23.62 6.71 10.90
N ASP A 329 -24.22 5.65 10.34
CA ASP A 329 -24.76 4.50 11.06
C ASP A 329 -24.45 3.24 10.25
N GLN A 330 -23.28 2.62 10.49
CA GLN A 330 -22.87 1.33 9.88
C GLN A 330 -23.90 0.19 10.05
N TYR A 331 -24.89 0.40 10.93
CA TYR A 331 -25.95 -0.56 11.25
C TYR A 331 -27.25 -0.38 10.45
N LYS A 332 -27.40 0.70 9.66
CA LYS A 332 -28.65 0.99 8.92
C LYS A 332 -28.51 0.91 7.41
N ASP A 333 -27.31 1.04 6.88
CA ASP A 333 -27.08 0.90 5.46
C ASP A 333 -27.20 -0.57 5.03
N PRO A 334 -27.91 -0.85 3.92
CA PRO A 334 -28.15 -2.21 3.46
C PRO A 334 -26.84 -2.87 3.02
N GLU A 335 -26.67 -4.12 3.44
CA GLU A 335 -25.68 -5.02 2.87
C GLU A 335 -26.23 -5.59 1.56
N LEU A 336 -25.41 -5.52 0.51
CA LEU A 336 -25.75 -6.02 -0.82
C LEU A 336 -25.15 -7.41 -1.03
N LYS A 337 -25.90 -8.27 -1.71
CA LYS A 337 -25.38 -9.51 -2.25
C LYS A 337 -24.51 -9.22 -3.47
N PHE A 338 -23.41 -9.94 -3.56
CA PHE A 338 -22.44 -9.73 -4.63
C PHE A 338 -21.83 -11.03 -5.12
N ASP A 339 -21.26 -10.96 -6.30
CA ASP A 339 -20.35 -11.94 -6.87
C ASP A 339 -19.09 -11.23 -7.40
N ILE A 340 -18.00 -11.97 -7.57
CA ILE A 340 -16.77 -11.47 -8.19
C ILE A 340 -16.61 -12.21 -9.53
N ILE A 341 -16.65 -11.45 -10.62
CA ILE A 341 -16.44 -11.96 -11.97
C ILE A 341 -15.04 -11.58 -12.42
N ASP A 342 -14.31 -12.53 -12.98
CA ASP A 342 -12.98 -12.29 -13.57
C ASP A 342 -13.08 -12.48 -15.09
N ASP A 343 -12.65 -11.48 -15.85
CA ASP A 343 -12.61 -11.53 -17.32
C ASP A 343 -11.24 -11.97 -17.87
N GLY A 344 -10.29 -12.29 -16.98
CA GLY A 344 -8.90 -12.65 -17.27
C GLY A 344 -7.93 -11.47 -17.25
N THR A 345 -8.41 -10.23 -17.26
CA THR A 345 -7.62 -9.00 -17.14
C THR A 345 -7.95 -8.28 -15.84
N TYR A 346 -9.22 -8.14 -15.52
CA TYR A 346 -9.75 -7.44 -14.37
C TYR A 346 -10.78 -8.29 -13.63
N ALA A 347 -10.82 -8.12 -12.32
CA ALA A 347 -11.90 -8.62 -11.48
C ALA A 347 -12.96 -7.52 -11.30
N PHE A 348 -14.23 -7.91 -11.33
CA PHE A 348 -15.39 -7.04 -11.22
C PHE A 348 -16.27 -7.46 -10.06
N LEU A 349 -16.68 -6.48 -9.26
CA LEU A 349 -17.77 -6.62 -8.31
C LEU A 349 -19.10 -6.57 -9.08
N LYS A 350 -19.84 -7.68 -9.09
CA LYS A 350 -21.21 -7.74 -9.59
C LYS A 350 -22.20 -7.70 -8.44
N LEU A 351 -23.17 -6.79 -8.51
CA LEU A 351 -24.24 -6.70 -7.51
C LEU A 351 -25.42 -7.59 -7.91
N LEU A 352 -25.86 -8.47 -7.02
CA LEU A 352 -26.88 -9.50 -7.32
C LEU A 352 -28.31 -9.06 -6.99
N ASP A 353 -28.49 -8.02 -6.17
CA ASP A 353 -29.80 -7.51 -5.77
C ASP A 353 -30.45 -6.59 -6.84
N GLY A 354 -30.03 -6.74 -8.11
CA GLY A 354 -30.36 -5.86 -9.22
C GLY A 354 -29.51 -4.59 -9.24
N ALA A 355 -29.64 -3.79 -10.30
CA ALA A 355 -28.92 -2.52 -10.42
C ALA A 355 -29.34 -1.55 -9.29
N PRO A 356 -28.45 -1.24 -8.33
CA PRO A 356 -28.77 -0.26 -7.29
C PRO A 356 -29.04 1.11 -7.91
N PRO A 357 -29.69 2.03 -7.18
CA PRO A 357 -29.76 3.41 -7.62
C PRO A 357 -28.35 3.96 -7.84
N ASN A 358 -28.18 4.75 -8.90
CA ASN A 358 -26.95 5.48 -9.17
C ASN A 358 -26.67 6.49 -8.04
N ASP A 359 -25.44 7.03 -8.04
CA ASP A 359 -25.00 8.08 -7.13
C ASP A 359 -25.00 7.66 -5.65
N ARG A 360 -24.68 6.38 -5.37
CA ARG A 360 -24.48 5.86 -4.01
C ARG A 360 -23.06 5.33 -3.87
N ARG A 361 -22.39 5.70 -2.79
CA ARG A 361 -21.07 5.14 -2.49
C ARG A 361 -21.21 3.71 -1.97
N LEU A 362 -20.33 2.84 -2.42
CA LEU A 362 -20.20 1.48 -1.89
C LEU A 362 -19.03 1.46 -0.91
N ARG A 363 -19.24 0.76 0.21
CA ARG A 363 -18.19 0.43 1.16
C ARG A 363 -17.93 -1.06 1.12
N LEU A 364 -16.72 -1.41 0.73
CA LEU A 364 -16.25 -2.77 0.58
C LEU A 364 -15.39 -3.10 1.81
N LEU A 365 -15.78 -4.14 2.53
CA LEU A 365 -15.06 -4.61 3.70
C LEU A 365 -14.51 -5.99 3.44
N GLY A 366 -13.25 -6.19 3.80
CA GLY A 366 -12.65 -7.51 3.78
C GLY A 366 -11.23 -7.49 4.30
N PHE A 367 -10.41 -8.41 3.81
CA PHE A 367 -9.08 -8.62 4.36
C PHE A 367 -8.13 -9.24 3.35
N LYS A 368 -6.84 -8.97 3.49
CA LYS A 368 -5.79 -9.56 2.66
C LYS A 368 -4.57 -10.01 3.47
N PRO A 369 -3.65 -10.78 2.88
CA PRO A 369 -2.38 -11.08 3.51
C PRO A 369 -1.65 -9.82 4.01
N LEU A 370 -0.76 -10.02 4.98
CA LEU A 370 0.10 -8.94 5.47
C LEU A 370 1.05 -8.43 4.37
N GLU A 371 1.60 -7.23 4.55
CA GLU A 371 2.54 -6.66 3.57
C GLU A 371 3.75 -7.57 3.31
N THR A 372 4.20 -7.61 2.05
CA THR A 372 5.45 -8.28 1.69
C THR A 372 6.63 -7.43 2.16
N LEU A 373 7.49 -8.01 3.00
CA LEU A 373 8.64 -7.31 3.61
C LEU A 373 9.94 -7.65 2.85
N SER A 374 10.61 -6.63 2.32
CA SER A 374 11.82 -6.77 1.48
C SER A 374 12.99 -5.91 1.98
N ALA A 375 12.71 -4.69 2.44
CA ALA A 375 13.66 -3.71 2.93
C ALA A 375 13.33 -3.28 4.37
N ASP A 376 14.34 -2.77 5.08
CA ASP A 376 14.24 -2.42 6.50
C ASP A 376 13.20 -1.32 6.79
N ALA A 377 12.96 -0.44 5.82
CA ALA A 377 11.98 0.62 5.89
C ALA A 377 10.55 0.17 5.55
N ASP A 378 10.36 -1.07 5.08
CA ASP A 378 9.04 -1.54 4.65
C ASP A 378 8.07 -1.54 5.84
N PRO A 379 6.89 -0.90 5.69
CA PRO A 379 5.90 -0.85 6.74
C PRO A 379 5.08 -2.15 6.80
N LEU A 380 4.78 -2.60 8.01
CA LEU A 380 3.78 -3.62 8.30
C LEU A 380 2.60 -2.96 9.03
N THR A 381 1.40 -3.02 8.44
CA THR A 381 0.19 -2.46 9.04
C THR A 381 -0.48 -3.52 9.91
N LEU A 382 -0.01 -3.62 11.15
CA LEU A 382 -0.55 -4.55 12.14
C LEU A 382 -0.67 -3.84 13.49
N ASP A 383 -1.78 -4.08 14.17
CA ASP A 383 -1.99 -3.56 15.52
C ASP A 383 -0.89 -4.06 16.47
N ALA A 384 -0.29 -3.15 17.23
CA ALA A 384 0.85 -3.42 18.10
C ALA A 384 0.62 -4.60 19.05
N HIS A 385 -0.61 -4.79 19.55
CA HIS A 385 -0.93 -5.92 20.44
C HIS A 385 -0.87 -7.29 19.77
N ARG A 386 -0.85 -7.35 18.42
CA ARG A 386 -0.78 -8.59 17.62
C ARG A 386 0.62 -8.90 17.12
N ILE A 387 1.55 -7.94 17.16
CA ILE A 387 2.96 -8.15 16.80
C ILE A 387 3.57 -9.34 17.55
N PRO A 388 3.35 -9.55 18.87
CA PRO A 388 3.91 -10.70 19.58
C PRO A 388 3.50 -12.06 18.99
N LEU A 389 2.30 -12.18 18.41
CA LEU A 389 1.87 -13.42 17.75
C LEU A 389 2.67 -13.68 16.47
N LEU A 390 2.90 -12.64 15.66
CA LEU A 390 3.74 -12.72 14.47
C LEU A 390 5.19 -13.10 14.83
N ILE A 391 5.76 -12.45 15.85
CA ILE A 391 7.10 -12.78 16.33
C ILE A 391 7.18 -14.23 16.82
N ALA A 392 6.17 -14.73 17.55
CA ALA A 392 6.13 -16.12 17.98
C ALA A 392 6.12 -17.10 16.80
N LYS A 393 5.36 -16.82 15.73
CA LYS A 393 5.36 -17.61 14.50
C LYS A 393 6.72 -17.56 13.80
N ALA A 394 7.35 -16.40 13.72
CA ALA A 394 8.68 -16.26 13.16
C ALA A 394 9.74 -17.06 13.94
N ARG A 395 9.66 -17.10 15.27
CA ARG A 395 10.56 -17.94 16.10
C ARG A 395 10.39 -19.42 15.82
N GLU A 396 9.15 -19.87 15.68
CA GLU A 396 8.84 -21.27 15.33
C GLU A 396 9.51 -21.65 14.00
N ILE A 397 9.26 -20.87 12.93
CA ILE A 397 9.86 -21.09 11.60
C ILE A 397 11.40 -21.01 11.66
N PHE A 398 11.93 -20.06 12.44
CA PHE A 398 13.37 -19.89 12.57
C PHE A 398 14.04 -21.13 13.17
N PHE A 399 13.57 -21.59 14.33
CA PHE A 399 14.18 -22.75 15.01
C PHE A 399 13.92 -24.07 14.28
N GLU A 400 12.80 -24.19 13.55
CA GLU A 400 12.58 -25.32 12.65
C GLU A 400 13.67 -25.40 11.57
N ARG A 401 14.02 -24.26 10.95
CA ARG A 401 15.08 -24.23 9.93
C ARG A 401 16.46 -24.46 10.54
N GLU A 402 16.77 -23.81 11.66
CA GLU A 402 18.08 -23.96 12.30
C GLU A 402 18.32 -25.38 12.82
N ALA A 403 17.29 -26.20 13.04
CA ALA A 403 17.46 -27.59 13.48
C ALA A 403 17.99 -28.55 12.40
N VAL A 404 17.91 -28.21 11.11
CA VAL A 404 18.18 -29.15 10.00
C VAL A 404 19.68 -29.43 9.74
N PRO A 405 20.61 -28.45 9.77
CA PRO A 405 21.99 -28.67 9.33
C PRO A 405 23.00 -28.96 10.46
N VAL A 406 22.57 -29.23 11.69
CA VAL A 406 23.46 -29.14 12.87
C VAL A 406 23.90 -30.49 13.42
N SER A 407 24.97 -30.46 14.22
CA SER A 407 25.44 -31.61 14.99
C SER A 407 24.32 -32.15 15.90
N ALA A 408 24.42 -33.42 16.33
CA ALA A 408 23.38 -34.04 17.16
C ALA A 408 23.12 -33.26 18.47
N GLU A 409 24.16 -32.69 19.09
CA GLU A 409 24.03 -31.89 20.32
C GLU A 409 23.32 -30.55 20.11
N ASP A 410 23.57 -29.88 18.97
CA ASP A 410 22.88 -28.64 18.64
C ASP A 410 21.41 -28.87 18.24
N THR A 411 21.12 -30.03 17.63
CA THR A 411 19.77 -30.41 17.19
C THR A 411 18.81 -30.46 18.38
N ASP A 412 19.21 -31.06 19.50
CA ASP A 412 18.39 -31.13 20.72
C ASP A 412 18.08 -29.74 21.28
N ARG A 413 19.08 -28.84 21.31
CA ARG A 413 18.89 -27.45 21.76
C ARG A 413 17.88 -26.73 20.88
N PHE A 414 18.00 -26.83 19.55
CA PHE A 414 17.06 -26.19 18.64
C PHE A 414 15.66 -26.79 18.71
N GLN A 415 15.54 -28.10 18.91
CA GLN A 415 14.24 -28.75 19.09
C GLN A 415 13.52 -28.28 20.36
N VAL A 416 14.27 -28.05 21.44
CA VAL A 416 13.73 -27.48 22.68
C VAL A 416 13.25 -26.04 22.45
N GLU A 417 14.04 -25.21 21.78
CA GLU A 417 13.65 -23.82 21.47
C GLU A 417 12.46 -23.75 20.50
N TYR A 418 12.41 -24.61 19.49
CA TYR A 418 11.25 -24.79 18.61
C TYR A 418 10.00 -25.14 19.41
N THR A 419 10.08 -26.10 20.33
CA THR A 419 8.94 -26.51 21.17
C THR A 419 8.44 -25.36 22.05
N LYS A 420 9.35 -24.54 22.60
CA LYS A 420 8.99 -23.34 23.36
C LYS A 420 8.30 -22.30 22.46
N ALA A 421 8.86 -22.03 21.29
CA ALA A 421 8.32 -21.08 20.32
C ALA A 421 6.92 -21.49 19.84
N SER A 422 6.72 -22.77 19.51
CA SER A 422 5.43 -23.32 19.08
C SER A 422 4.38 -23.22 20.19
N ARG A 423 4.76 -23.54 21.45
CA ARG A 423 3.87 -23.35 22.61
C ARG A 423 3.47 -21.89 22.81
N ASP A 424 4.43 -20.97 22.69
CA ASP A 424 4.17 -19.53 22.77
C ASP A 424 3.22 -19.07 21.66
N PHE A 425 3.45 -19.54 20.42
CA PHE A 425 2.57 -19.27 19.29
C PHE A 425 1.14 -19.74 19.57
N TYR A 426 0.92 -21.01 19.93
CA TYR A 426 -0.43 -21.50 20.21
C TYR A 426 -1.10 -20.80 21.40
N ARG A 427 -0.34 -20.44 22.45
CA ARG A 427 -0.87 -19.66 23.58
C ARG A 427 -1.37 -18.29 23.13
N LEU A 428 -0.63 -17.62 22.24
CA LEU A 428 -0.99 -16.30 21.71
C LEU A 428 -2.08 -16.40 20.63
N PHE A 429 -2.09 -17.47 19.83
CA PHE A 429 -3.03 -17.69 18.73
C PHE A 429 -4.48 -17.57 19.19
N TYR A 430 -4.84 -18.24 20.29
CA TYR A 430 -6.22 -18.19 20.79
C TYR A 430 -6.63 -16.82 21.36
N ARG A 431 -5.65 -15.99 21.77
CA ARG A 431 -5.89 -14.69 22.41
C ARG A 431 -5.86 -13.53 21.42
N LEU A 432 -4.99 -13.61 20.41
CA LEU A 432 -4.63 -12.48 19.55
C LEU A 432 -5.04 -12.67 18.08
N ARG A 433 -5.57 -13.84 17.69
CA ARG A 433 -6.10 -14.04 16.34
C ARG A 433 -7.17 -13.00 16.03
N MET A 434 -7.18 -12.53 14.79
CA MET A 434 -8.25 -11.68 14.33
C MET A 434 -9.52 -12.53 14.12
N PRO A 435 -10.70 -12.03 14.53
CA PRO A 435 -11.95 -12.68 14.17
C PRO A 435 -12.08 -12.62 12.65
N LYS A 436 -12.23 -13.78 12.01
CA LYS A 436 -12.61 -13.79 10.59
C LYS A 436 -13.93 -13.02 10.45
N PRO A 437 -14.03 -12.09 9.50
CA PRO A 437 -15.32 -11.48 9.19
C PRO A 437 -16.34 -12.59 8.92
N VAL A 438 -17.54 -12.45 9.46
CA VAL A 438 -18.61 -13.41 9.20
C VAL A 438 -18.89 -13.38 7.70
N GLU A 439 -18.60 -14.47 7.00
CA GLU A 439 -19.03 -14.68 5.62
C GLU A 439 -20.54 -14.87 5.65
N LEU A 440 -21.29 -13.81 5.31
CA LEU A 440 -22.71 -13.94 5.02
C LEU A 440 -22.81 -14.50 3.59
N ILE A 441 -22.79 -15.82 3.50
CA ILE A 441 -23.16 -16.70 2.38
C ILE A 441 -23.04 -16.03 1.00
N LYS A 442 -21.93 -16.32 0.29
CA LYS A 442 -21.91 -16.29 -1.18
C LYS A 442 -23.05 -17.21 -1.66
N VAL A 443 -23.99 -16.69 -2.44
CA VAL A 443 -25.11 -17.46 -3.00
C VAL A 443 -24.66 -18.18 -4.26
#